data_AF-A0A3A8TDQ4-F1
#
_entry.id   AF-A0A3A8TDQ4-F1
#
_cell.length_a   1.000
_cell.length_b   1.000
_cell.length_c   1.000
_cell.angle_alpha   90.00
_cell.angle_beta   90.00
_cell.angle_gamma   90.00
#
_symmetry.space_group_name_H-M   'P 1'
#
loop_
_entity.id
_entity.type
_entity.pdbx_description
1 polymer ?
#
loop_
_entity_poly.entity_id
_entity_poly.type
_entity_poly.pdbx_seq_one_letter_code
_entity_poly.pdbx_strand_id
1 'polypeptide(L)'
;MSEGETDVVLYVEEAGQAEVEVALRECLGPAFLDPNTPHVCGLHLMVLDLTQAFAYTRAFMQEHGLKDEWFFEEFDMSRFNVVVRLFGDNRSITRLDSVLGDGIARFLSERLSQRVFILLDGGEIPFRLYEHGEIRRDYTETYREYFADSPWVPRTL
;
A
#
# COMPACT_ATOMS: atom_id res chain seq x y z
N MET A 1 -1.31 -14.67 10.52
CA MET A 1 -0.68 -13.44 11.04
C MET A 1 -0.58 -13.58 12.54
N SER A 2 0.60 -13.41 13.10
CA SER A 2 0.82 -13.38 14.55
C SER A 2 0.14 -12.11 15.10
N GLU A 3 -0.48 -12.21 16.27
CA GLU A 3 -1.05 -11.05 16.96
C GLU A 3 0.07 -10.01 17.21
N GLY A 4 -0.01 -8.84 16.56
CA GLY A 4 0.91 -7.72 16.76
C GLY A 4 1.63 -7.22 15.51
N GLU A 5 1.55 -7.91 14.37
CA GLU A 5 2.12 -7.40 13.11
C GLU A 5 1.21 -6.35 12.48
N THR A 6 1.77 -5.18 12.21
CA THR A 6 1.13 -4.14 11.39
C THR A 6 1.70 -4.17 10.00
N ASP A 7 0.87 -3.98 8.98
CA ASP A 7 1.27 -3.95 7.58
C ASP A 7 0.47 -2.88 6.84
N VAL A 8 1.14 -1.80 6.48
CA VAL A 8 0.62 -0.76 5.60
C VAL A 8 1.30 -0.92 4.26
N VAL A 9 0.49 -1.02 3.21
CA VAL A 9 0.97 -1.32 1.85
C VAL A 9 0.59 -0.19 0.93
N LEU A 10 1.58 0.50 0.37
CA LEU A 10 1.37 1.51 -0.64
C LEU A 10 1.75 0.98 -2.01
N TYR A 11 0.96 1.32 -3.02
CA TYR A 11 1.23 1.01 -4.41
C TYR A 11 1.44 2.32 -5.16
N VAL A 12 2.54 2.41 -5.91
CA VAL A 12 2.92 3.59 -6.67
C VAL A 12 2.72 3.31 -8.15
N GLU A 13 2.01 4.22 -8.84
CA GLU A 13 1.77 4.13 -10.27
C GLU A 13 3.04 4.45 -11.08
N GLU A 14 3.39 3.56 -12.02
CA GLU A 14 4.37 3.70 -13.10
C GLU A 14 5.74 4.25 -12.69
N ALA A 15 6.09 4.11 -11.41
CA ALA A 15 7.38 4.53 -10.88
C ALA A 15 8.39 3.39 -10.94
N GLY A 16 9.66 3.72 -11.11
CA GLY A 16 10.74 2.75 -10.94
C GLY A 16 11.05 2.52 -9.45
N GLN A 17 11.41 1.30 -9.05
CA GLN A 17 11.80 1.01 -7.66
C GLN A 17 12.87 1.98 -7.14
N ALA A 18 13.92 2.23 -7.92
CA ALA A 18 15.00 3.12 -7.54
C ALA A 18 14.54 4.57 -7.33
N GLU A 19 13.55 5.02 -8.11
CA GLU A 19 12.98 6.36 -7.99
C GLU A 19 12.18 6.51 -6.69
N VAL A 20 11.35 5.50 -6.37
CA VAL A 20 10.60 5.43 -5.12
C VAL A 20 11.55 5.40 -3.92
N GLU A 21 12.63 4.61 -3.97
CA GLU A 21 13.65 4.59 -2.92
C GLU A 21 14.32 5.95 -2.71
N VAL A 22 14.66 6.66 -3.79
CA VAL A 22 15.24 8.00 -3.69
C VAL A 22 14.27 8.97 -3.01
N ALA A 23 13.00 8.98 -3.43
CA ALA A 23 11.98 9.81 -2.81
C ALA A 23 11.82 9.50 -1.31
N LEU A 24 11.79 8.21 -0.94
CA LEU A 24 11.68 7.80 0.46
C LEU A 24 12.90 8.22 1.30
N ARG A 25 14.12 8.16 0.74
CA ARG A 25 15.33 8.66 1.43
C ARG A 25 15.27 10.18 1.66
N GLU A 26 14.70 10.94 0.74
CA GLU A 26 14.49 12.39 0.90
C GLU A 26 13.49 12.69 2.02
N CYS A 27 12.42 11.90 2.13
CA CYS A 27 11.36 12.09 3.13
C CYS A 27 11.75 11.62 4.54
N LEU A 28 12.30 10.42 4.65
CA LEU A 28 12.51 9.71 5.92
C LEU A 28 13.97 9.72 6.38
N GLY A 29 14.89 10.13 5.50
CA GLY A 29 16.33 10.04 5.70
C GLY A 29 16.92 8.70 5.24
N PRO A 30 18.25 8.65 5.02
CA PRO A 30 18.93 7.50 4.41
C PRO A 30 18.93 6.24 5.28
N ALA A 31 18.80 6.40 6.60
CA ALA A 31 18.79 5.28 7.54
C ALA A 31 17.55 4.38 7.36
N PHE A 32 16.40 4.96 6.98
CA PHE A 32 15.09 4.29 7.01
C PHE A 32 14.91 3.15 5.99
N LEU A 33 15.82 3.04 5.01
CA LEU A 33 15.81 1.96 4.01
C LEU A 33 16.84 0.86 4.29
N ASP A 34 17.64 0.96 5.36
CA ASP A 34 18.53 -0.12 5.77
C ASP A 34 17.73 -1.14 6.60
N PRO A 35 17.55 -2.38 6.11
CA PRO A 35 16.82 -3.41 6.84
C PRO A 35 17.53 -3.83 8.15
N ASN A 36 18.82 -3.52 8.30
CA ASN A 36 19.60 -3.84 9.50
C ASN A 36 19.62 -2.71 10.53
N THR A 37 19.09 -1.54 10.19
CA THR A 37 19.01 -0.42 11.13
C THR A 37 17.69 -0.51 11.91
N PRO A 38 17.72 -0.53 13.26
CA PRO A 38 16.51 -0.46 14.05
C PRO A 38 15.89 0.94 13.93
N HIS A 39 14.66 0.99 13.43
CA HIS A 39 13.94 2.23 13.17
C HIS A 39 13.06 2.64 14.35
N VAL A 40 12.61 3.90 14.31
CA VAL A 40 11.71 4.49 15.31
C VAL A 40 10.51 3.57 15.53
N CYS A 41 10.27 3.21 16.79
CA CYS A 41 9.13 2.36 17.19
C CYS A 41 9.11 0.95 16.59
N GLY A 42 10.23 0.43 16.06
CA GLY A 42 10.30 -0.94 15.52
C GLY A 42 9.67 -1.12 14.13
N LEU A 43 9.48 -0.02 13.39
CA LEU A 43 8.87 -0.02 12.06
C LEU A 43 9.90 -0.15 10.95
N HIS A 44 9.79 -1.18 10.13
CA HIS A 44 10.61 -1.42 8.97
C HIS A 44 9.90 -0.99 7.69
N LEU A 45 10.67 -0.50 6.72
CA LEU A 45 10.18 -0.15 5.41
C LEU A 45 10.89 -0.98 4.34
N MET A 46 10.12 -1.47 3.38
CA MET A 46 10.62 -2.24 2.24
C MET A 46 9.98 -1.73 0.95
N VAL A 47 10.75 -1.68 -0.13
CA VAL A 47 10.27 -1.35 -1.47
C VAL A 47 10.43 -2.59 -2.36
N LEU A 48 9.36 -2.97 -3.06
CA LEU A 48 9.29 -4.15 -3.91
C LEU A 48 8.86 -3.75 -5.32
N ASP A 49 9.56 -4.25 -6.34
CA ASP A 49 9.09 -4.22 -7.72
C ASP A 49 8.31 -5.50 -8.03
N LEU A 50 7.01 -5.36 -8.24
CA LEU A 50 6.07 -6.44 -8.55
C LEU A 50 5.72 -6.51 -10.04
N THR A 51 6.43 -5.80 -10.92
CA THR A 51 6.18 -5.78 -12.38
C THR A 51 6.04 -7.19 -12.95
N GLN A 52 6.98 -8.09 -12.63
CA GLN A 52 6.95 -9.47 -13.11
C GLN A 52 5.82 -10.28 -12.50
N ALA A 53 5.53 -10.09 -11.21
CA ALA A 53 4.44 -10.78 -10.54
C ALA A 53 3.08 -10.40 -11.14
N PHE A 54 2.83 -9.11 -11.38
CA PHE A 54 1.60 -8.66 -12.05
C PHE A 54 1.50 -9.11 -13.50
N ALA A 55 2.61 -9.15 -14.24
CA ALA A 55 2.62 -9.69 -15.60
C ALA A 55 2.23 -11.17 -15.62
N TYR A 56 2.78 -11.96 -14.69
CA TYR A 56 2.43 -13.37 -14.53
C TYR A 56 0.97 -13.57 -14.14
N THR A 57 0.49 -12.85 -13.12
CA THR A 57 -0.90 -12.95 -12.65
C THR A 57 -1.89 -12.65 -13.76
N ARG A 58 -1.66 -11.60 -14.56
CA ARG A 58 -2.53 -11.27 -15.69
C ARG A 58 -2.54 -12.34 -16.78
N ALA A 59 -1.36 -12.88 -17.12
CA ALA A 59 -1.28 -13.97 -18.09
C ALA A 59 -2.08 -15.20 -17.61
N PHE A 60 -1.93 -15.56 -16.33
CA PHE A 60 -2.68 -16.64 -15.69
C PHE A 60 -4.20 -16.38 -15.73
N MET A 61 -4.63 -15.18 -15.37
CA MET A 61 -6.06 -14.82 -15.39
C MET A 61 -6.64 -14.88 -16.80
N GLN A 62 -5.91 -14.39 -17.80
CA GLN A 62 -6.31 -14.45 -19.19
C GLN A 62 -6.43 -15.90 -19.70
N GLU A 63 -5.47 -16.75 -19.35
CA GLU A 63 -5.48 -18.18 -19.69
C GLU A 63 -6.70 -18.89 -19.10
N HIS A 64 -7.11 -18.52 -17.89
CA HIS A 64 -8.22 -19.15 -17.17
C HIS A 64 -9.57 -18.42 -17.26
N GLY A 65 -9.66 -17.33 -18.03
CA GLY A 65 -10.89 -16.54 -18.18
C GLY A 65 -11.35 -15.89 -16.87
N LEU A 66 -10.42 -15.62 -15.94
CA LEU A 66 -10.69 -14.96 -14.67
C LEU A 66 -10.71 -13.43 -14.86
N LYS A 67 -11.43 -12.74 -13.99
CA LYS A 67 -11.49 -11.28 -13.95
C LYS A 67 -11.07 -10.79 -12.58
N ASP A 68 -10.53 -9.59 -12.54
CA ASP A 68 -10.28 -8.89 -11.28
C ASP A 68 -11.60 -8.60 -10.58
N GLU A 69 -11.53 -8.37 -9.27
CA GLU A 69 -12.69 -7.88 -8.54
C GLU A 69 -13.06 -6.47 -9.02
N TRP A 70 -14.35 -6.15 -9.02
CA TRP A 70 -14.91 -4.91 -9.58
C TRP A 70 -14.23 -3.63 -9.07
N PHE A 71 -13.74 -3.64 -7.83
CA PHE A 71 -13.07 -2.49 -7.23
C PHE A 71 -11.67 -2.27 -7.81
N PHE A 72 -10.99 -3.34 -8.23
CA PHE A 72 -9.75 -3.26 -8.99
C PHE A 72 -10.01 -2.96 -10.46
N GLU A 73 -11.20 -3.22 -11.02
CA GLU A 73 -11.50 -2.85 -12.42
C GLU A 73 -11.46 -1.32 -12.66
N GLU A 74 -11.71 -0.51 -11.62
CA GLU A 74 -11.58 0.95 -11.71
C GLU A 74 -10.11 1.42 -11.86
N PHE A 75 -9.15 0.56 -11.48
CA PHE A 75 -7.74 0.85 -11.48
C PHE A 75 -7.00 -0.13 -12.37
N ASP A 76 -6.25 0.34 -13.35
CA ASP A 76 -5.31 -0.55 -14.01
C ASP A 76 -4.18 -0.89 -13.03
N MET A 77 -4.38 -1.90 -12.17
CA MET A 77 -3.46 -2.34 -11.12
C MET A 77 -2.09 -2.72 -11.67
N SER A 78 -2.00 -2.98 -12.96
CA SER A 78 -0.72 -3.25 -13.59
C SER A 78 0.19 -2.05 -13.72
N ARG A 79 -0.38 -0.86 -13.66
CA ARG A 79 0.35 0.39 -13.60
C ARG A 79 0.89 0.60 -12.19
N PHE A 80 0.36 -0.08 -11.18
CA PHE A 80 0.76 0.00 -9.78
C PHE A 80 1.79 -1.08 -9.40
N ASN A 81 2.94 -1.04 -10.07
CA ASN A 81 3.93 -2.11 -10.06
C ASN A 81 4.96 -2.01 -8.92
N VAL A 82 5.13 -0.84 -8.29
CA VAL A 82 6.03 -0.70 -7.13
C VAL A 82 5.23 -0.62 -5.84
N VAL A 83 5.64 -1.44 -4.87
CA VAL A 83 4.99 -1.56 -3.56
C VAL A 83 5.92 -1.13 -2.45
N VAL A 84 5.45 -0.22 -1.60
CA VAL A 84 6.11 0.18 -0.36
C VAL A 84 5.38 -0.47 0.81
N ARG A 85 6.07 -1.28 1.61
CA ARG A 85 5.50 -1.92 2.80
C ARG A 85 6.12 -1.33 4.05
N LEU A 86 5.28 -0.87 4.96
CA LEU A 86 5.64 -0.47 6.31
C LEU A 86 5.14 -1.56 7.27
N PHE A 87 6.07 -2.21 7.97
CA PHE A 87 5.75 -3.35 8.83
C PHE A 87 6.53 -3.34 10.14
N GLY A 88 6.00 -3.90 11.22
CA GLY A 88 6.70 -3.95 12.51
C GLY A 88 5.92 -4.64 13.61
N ASP A 89 6.60 -4.94 14.73
CA ASP A 89 5.99 -5.51 15.94
C ASP A 89 5.32 -4.40 16.75
N ASN A 90 4.03 -4.20 16.50
CA ASN A 90 3.31 -3.00 16.93
C ASN A 90 2.61 -3.14 18.28
N ARG A 91 3.21 -3.92 19.20
CA ARG A 91 2.66 -4.14 20.56
C ARG A 91 2.54 -2.87 21.40
N SER A 92 3.18 -1.77 20.98
CA SER A 92 3.39 -0.59 21.82
C SER A 92 2.67 0.67 21.32
N ILE A 93 2.28 0.77 20.04
CA ILE A 93 1.71 2.01 19.48
C ILE A 93 0.60 1.70 18.46
N THR A 94 -0.62 1.62 18.94
CA THR A 94 -1.80 1.48 18.07
C THR A 94 -1.91 2.67 17.11
N ARG A 95 -1.99 2.41 15.78
CA ARG A 95 -2.38 3.33 14.69
C ARG A 95 -1.36 4.35 14.18
N LEU A 96 -0.11 4.34 14.66
CA LEU A 96 0.93 5.24 14.14
C LEU A 96 1.29 4.94 12.67
N ASP A 97 1.29 3.66 12.32
CA ASP A 97 1.46 3.10 10.99
C ASP A 97 0.50 3.72 9.96
N SER A 98 -0.77 3.91 10.31
CA SER A 98 -1.75 4.51 9.41
C SER A 98 -1.45 5.98 9.15
N VAL A 99 -1.00 6.72 10.16
CA VAL A 99 -0.61 8.13 10.02
C VAL A 99 0.66 8.27 9.19
N LEU A 100 1.65 7.40 9.43
CA LEU A 100 2.89 7.37 8.65
C LEU A 100 2.62 6.96 7.20
N GLY A 101 1.80 5.95 7.00
CA GLY A 101 1.33 5.52 5.68
C GLY A 101 0.68 6.67 4.92
N ASP A 102 -0.25 7.40 5.55
CA ASP A 102 -0.92 8.57 4.95
C ASP A 102 0.08 9.64 4.51
N GLY A 103 1.03 9.99 5.39
CA GLY A 103 2.08 10.96 5.12
C GLY A 103 3.01 10.53 3.98
N ILE A 104 3.42 9.26 3.96
CA ILE A 104 4.27 8.70 2.91
C ILE A 104 3.51 8.67 1.58
N ALA A 105 2.23 8.25 1.57
CA ALA A 105 1.40 8.20 0.37
C ALA A 105 1.27 9.58 -0.28
N ARG A 106 0.95 10.58 0.55
CA ARG A 106 0.87 11.99 0.14
C ARG A 106 2.17 12.47 -0.46
N PHE A 107 3.27 12.28 0.28
CA PHE A 107 4.59 12.72 -0.15
C PHE A 107 4.99 12.07 -1.49
N LEU A 108 4.84 10.76 -1.63
CA LEU A 108 5.20 10.04 -2.85
C LEU A 108 4.37 10.52 -4.04
N SER A 109 3.06 10.69 -3.85
CA SER A 109 2.18 11.15 -4.91
C SER A 109 2.53 12.54 -5.41
N GLU A 110 2.85 13.46 -4.49
CA GLU A 110 3.30 14.81 -4.83
C GLU A 110 4.68 14.79 -5.50
N ARG A 111 5.65 14.13 -4.86
CA ARG A 111 7.07 14.14 -5.25
C ARG A 111 7.34 13.47 -6.60
N LEU A 112 6.60 12.40 -6.89
CA LEU A 112 6.72 11.64 -8.14
C LEU A 112 5.73 12.13 -9.20
N SER A 113 4.75 12.96 -8.83
CA SER A 113 3.62 13.33 -9.70
C SER A 113 2.89 12.09 -10.25
N GLN A 114 2.79 11.06 -9.42
CA GLN A 114 2.13 9.79 -9.73
C GLN A 114 0.94 9.57 -8.78
N ARG A 115 0.01 8.70 -9.18
CA ARG A 115 -1.02 8.25 -8.25
C ARG A 115 -0.42 7.25 -7.27
N VAL A 116 -0.83 7.35 -6.00
CA VAL A 116 -0.41 6.41 -4.96
C VAL A 116 -1.64 5.90 -4.26
N PHE A 117 -1.76 4.59 -4.18
CA PHE A 117 -2.81 3.93 -3.45
C PHE A 117 -2.25 3.38 -2.15
N ILE A 118 -2.99 3.49 -1.05
CA ILE A 118 -2.58 2.93 0.25
C ILE A 118 -3.63 1.95 0.74
N LEU A 119 -3.20 0.76 1.15
CA LEU A 119 -3.94 -0.20 1.96
C LEU A 119 -3.51 -0.04 3.41
N LEU A 120 -4.47 0.24 4.27
CA LEU A 120 -4.28 0.25 5.71
C LEU A 120 -4.70 -1.10 6.31
N ASP A 121 -4.20 -1.40 7.52
CA ASP A 121 -4.61 -2.55 8.34
C ASP A 121 -4.51 -3.92 7.64
N GLY A 122 -3.34 -4.26 7.09
CA GLY A 122 -3.08 -5.63 6.59
C GLY A 122 -3.81 -6.00 5.30
N GLY A 123 -4.31 -5.01 4.54
CA GLY A 123 -5.01 -5.24 3.29
C GLY A 123 -6.48 -5.61 3.45
N GLU A 124 -7.04 -5.50 4.67
CA GLU A 124 -8.46 -5.75 4.94
C GLU A 124 -9.35 -4.49 4.76
N ILE A 125 -8.74 -3.38 4.33
CA ILE A 125 -9.29 -2.13 3.74
C ILE A 125 -9.94 -1.18 4.74
N PRO A 126 -9.29 -0.02 4.92
CA PRO A 126 -9.56 1.17 4.11
C PRO A 126 -8.44 1.51 3.13
N PHE A 127 -8.82 1.98 1.92
CA PHE A 127 -7.85 2.48 0.97
C PHE A 127 -8.17 3.88 0.46
N ARG A 128 -7.09 4.65 0.28
CA ARG A 128 -7.13 6.01 -0.26
C ARG A 128 -6.29 6.06 -1.52
N LEU A 129 -6.81 6.77 -2.51
CA LEU A 129 -6.05 7.14 -3.69
C LEU A 129 -5.57 8.57 -3.54
N TYR A 130 -4.26 8.75 -3.68
CA TYR A 130 -3.59 10.04 -3.71
C TYR A 130 -3.27 10.43 -5.15
N GLU A 131 -3.42 11.72 -5.44
CA GLU A 131 -3.00 12.34 -6.70
C GLU A 131 -2.47 13.75 -6.37
N HIS A 132 -1.23 14.03 -6.75
CA HIS A 132 -0.53 15.29 -6.43
C HIS A 132 -0.55 15.67 -4.93
N GLY A 133 -0.49 14.68 -4.04
CA GLY A 133 -0.52 14.88 -2.59
C GLY A 133 -1.91 15.13 -1.99
N GLU A 134 -2.96 15.08 -2.79
CA GLU A 134 -4.34 15.21 -2.31
C GLU A 134 -5.07 13.86 -2.33
N ILE A 135 -6.00 13.67 -1.40
CA ILE A 135 -6.89 12.49 -1.42
C ILE A 135 -7.87 12.68 -2.57
N ARG A 136 -7.68 11.91 -3.64
CA ARG A 136 -8.55 11.93 -4.81
C ARG A 136 -9.85 11.17 -4.56
N ARG A 137 -9.74 10.02 -3.88
CA ARG A 137 -10.86 9.19 -3.46
C ARG A 137 -10.53 8.49 -2.15
N ASP A 138 -11.52 8.43 -1.27
CA ASP A 138 -11.48 7.66 -0.04
C ASP A 138 -12.57 6.58 -0.14
N TYR A 139 -12.18 5.32 -0.15
CA TYR A 139 -13.08 4.17 -0.32
C TYR A 139 -13.44 3.49 1.00
N THR A 140 -13.08 4.10 2.12
CA THR A 140 -13.36 3.55 3.46
C THR A 140 -14.84 3.18 3.63
N GLU A 141 -15.76 4.07 3.22
CA GLU A 141 -17.20 3.84 3.35
C GLU A 141 -17.74 2.84 2.32
N THR A 142 -17.37 3.00 1.04
CA THR A 142 -17.77 2.09 -0.05
C THR A 142 -17.38 0.64 0.24
N TYR A 143 -16.19 0.44 0.81
CA TYR A 143 -15.72 -0.90 1.16
C TYR A 143 -16.51 -1.50 2.33
N ARG A 144 -16.76 -0.69 3.37
CA ARG A 144 -17.59 -1.10 4.51
C ARG A 144 -18.99 -1.52 4.07
N GLU A 145 -19.57 -0.81 3.10
CA GLU A 145 -20.88 -1.15 2.53
C GLU A 145 -20.84 -2.44 1.70
N TYR A 146 -19.82 -2.64 0.86
CA TYR A 146 -19.71 -3.85 0.03
C TYR A 146 -19.60 -5.14 0.86
N PHE A 147 -18.88 -5.11 1.99
CA PHE A 147 -18.75 -6.26 2.89
C PHE A 147 -19.86 -6.36 3.94
N ALA A 148 -20.80 -5.43 4.00
CA ALA A 148 -21.84 -5.40 5.03
C ALA A 148 -22.71 -6.69 5.06
N ASP A 149 -22.96 -7.27 3.88
CA ASP A 149 -23.77 -8.48 3.71
C ASP A 149 -22.92 -9.74 3.44
N SER A 150 -21.59 -9.62 3.42
CA SER A 150 -20.70 -10.75 3.15
C SER A 150 -20.61 -11.66 4.39
N PRO A 151 -20.74 -13.00 4.24
CA PRO A 151 -20.53 -13.94 5.34
C PRO A 151 -19.07 -13.94 5.84
N TRP A 152 -18.17 -13.40 5.02
CA TRP A 152 -16.81 -13.07 5.40
C TRP A 152 -16.73 -11.56 5.62
N VAL A 153 -16.63 -11.14 6.88
CA VAL A 153 -16.35 -9.76 7.27
C VAL A 153 -14.91 -9.73 7.80
N PRO A 154 -14.03 -8.86 7.27
CA PRO A 154 -12.70 -8.67 7.85
C PRO A 154 -12.82 -8.26 9.32
N ARG A 155 -11.91 -8.74 10.18
CA ARG A 155 -12.16 -8.78 11.64
C ARG A 155 -12.08 -7.41 12.33
N THR A 156 -11.70 -6.36 11.62
CA THR A 156 -11.52 -5.01 12.17
C THR A 156 -12.11 -3.95 11.23
N LEU A 157 -13.15 -3.25 11.70
CA LEU A 157 -13.80 -2.08 11.09
C LEU A 157 -13.65 -0.84 11.98
#